data_AF-A0A6N6KEQ7-F1
#
_entry.id   AF-A0A6N6KEQ7-F1
#
_cell.length_a   1.000
_cell.length_b   1.000
_cell.length_c   1.000
_cell.angle_alpha   90.00
_cell.angle_beta   90.00
_cell.angle_gamma   90.00
#
_symmetry.space_group_name_H-M   'P 1'
#
loop_
_entity.id
_entity.type
_entity.pdbx_description
1 polymer ?
#
loop_
_entity_poly.entity_id
_entity_poly.type
_entity_poly.pdbx_seq_one_letter_code
_entity_poly.pdbx_strand_id
1 'polypeptide(L)'
;MPKKTAMVKDFIAGLTAYGKAFRDISKYNLWKYVLVPGVISLLLGIAIFSGAWAVSDNIGGWLVSFYPFERGSVWIGKVANVFGGLLVGVTGLLLFKYIVMIIASPFMSFLSESIEKKKYGSEAPSPNLQMIISDFVRGLR
;
A
#
# COMPACT_ATOMS: atom_id res chain seq x y z
N MET A 1 -24.82 -13.92 31.73
CA MET A 1 -24.22 -14.03 30.36
C MET A 1 -24.50 -12.75 29.53
N PRO A 2 -23.71 -11.65 29.63
CA PRO A 2 -23.96 -10.42 28.86
C PRO A 2 -22.94 -10.07 27.76
N LYS A 3 -21.94 -10.91 27.45
CA LYS A 3 -20.83 -10.55 26.53
C LYS A 3 -21.17 -10.53 25.02
N LYS A 4 -22.17 -11.28 24.56
CA LYS A 4 -22.44 -11.46 23.11
C LYS A 4 -23.06 -10.23 22.44
N THR A 5 -23.93 -9.50 23.15
CA THR A 5 -24.59 -8.28 22.62
C THR A 5 -23.63 -7.08 22.55
N ALA A 6 -22.58 -7.07 23.38
CA ALA A 6 -21.52 -6.06 23.32
C ALA A 6 -20.71 -6.17 22.01
N MET A 7 -20.26 -7.38 21.66
CA MET A 7 -19.45 -7.60 20.45
C MET A 7 -20.19 -7.23 19.15
N VAL A 8 -21.50 -7.50 19.06
CA VAL A 8 -22.30 -7.12 17.88
C VAL A 8 -22.45 -5.59 17.79
N LYS A 9 -22.63 -4.91 18.93
CA LYS A 9 -22.68 -3.45 18.97
C LYS A 9 -21.34 -2.82 18.58
N ASP A 10 -20.23 -3.39 19.03
CA ASP A 10 -18.88 -2.91 18.69
C ASP A 10 -18.57 -3.12 17.20
N PHE A 11 -19.01 -4.24 16.61
CA PHE A 11 -18.89 -4.49 15.18
C PHE A 11 -19.70 -3.47 14.34
N ILE A 12 -20.95 -3.22 14.72
CA ILE A 12 -21.80 -2.21 14.06
C ILE A 12 -21.19 -0.81 14.25
N ALA A 13 -20.68 -0.50 15.44
CA ALA A 13 -19.99 0.76 15.72
C ALA A 13 -18.77 0.94 14.80
N GLY A 14 -17.96 -0.10 14.62
CA GLY A 14 -16.84 -0.12 13.69
C GLY A 14 -17.26 0.16 12.24
N LEU A 15 -18.31 -0.51 11.75
CA LEU A 15 -18.87 -0.24 10.42
C LEU A 15 -19.34 1.22 10.25
N THR A 16 -20.05 1.76 11.24
CA THR A 16 -20.51 3.17 11.19
C THR A 16 -19.36 4.18 11.34
N ALA A 17 -18.25 3.78 11.96
CA ALA A 17 -17.07 4.64 12.13
C ALA A 17 -16.42 4.98 10.78
N TYR A 18 -16.41 4.06 9.81
CA TYR A 18 -15.94 4.36 8.45
C TYR A 18 -16.76 5.47 7.79
N GLY A 19 -18.09 5.44 7.92
CA GLY A 19 -18.98 6.49 7.40
C GLY A 19 -18.78 7.83 8.10
N LYS A 20 -18.52 7.83 9.41
CA LYS A 20 -18.16 9.06 10.16
C LYS A 20 -16.80 9.61 9.71
N ALA A 21 -15.80 8.76 9.56
CA ALA A 21 -14.46 9.16 9.10
C ALA A 21 -14.52 9.81 7.71
N PHE A 22 -15.31 9.25 6.78
CA PHE A 22 -15.53 9.85 5.47
C PHE A 22 -16.17 11.24 5.57
N ARG A 23 -17.18 11.39 6.44
CA ARG A 23 -17.82 12.68 6.71
C ARG A 23 -16.84 13.70 7.30
N ASP A 24 -15.97 13.28 8.21
CA ASP A 24 -14.96 14.15 8.84
C ASP A 24 -13.90 14.60 7.82
N ILE A 25 -13.41 13.69 6.97
CA ILE A 25 -12.50 14.02 5.86
C ILE A 25 -13.11 15.10 4.97
N SER A 26 -14.40 14.95 4.61
CA SER A 26 -15.11 15.92 3.80
C SER A 26 -15.35 17.24 4.52
N LYS A 27 -15.74 17.21 5.80
CA LYS A 27 -16.02 18.40 6.62
C LYS A 27 -14.78 19.27 6.82
N TYR A 28 -13.62 18.66 7.01
CA TYR A 28 -12.37 19.37 7.28
C TYR A 28 -11.49 19.58 6.05
N ASN A 29 -11.99 19.22 4.86
CA ASN A 29 -11.30 19.32 3.58
C ASN A 29 -9.92 18.65 3.57
N LEU A 30 -9.82 17.49 4.22
CA LEU A 30 -8.57 16.72 4.36
C LEU A 30 -8.28 15.84 3.15
N TRP A 31 -9.06 15.99 2.08
CA TRP A 31 -8.95 15.25 0.82
C TRP A 31 -7.55 15.30 0.21
N LYS A 32 -6.78 16.37 0.43
CA LYS A 32 -5.39 16.46 -0.05
C LYS A 32 -4.51 15.33 0.51
N TYR A 33 -4.67 14.97 1.79
CA TYR A 33 -3.87 13.92 2.41
C TYR A 33 -4.23 12.51 1.93
N VAL A 34 -5.44 12.33 1.40
CA VAL A 34 -5.92 11.06 0.83
C VAL A 34 -5.60 10.97 -0.65
N LEU A 35 -5.85 12.05 -1.40
CA LEU A 35 -5.70 12.09 -2.84
C LEU A 35 -4.23 12.13 -3.29
N VAL A 36 -3.34 12.84 -2.58
CA VAL A 36 -1.92 12.91 -2.98
C VAL A 36 -1.27 11.52 -3.02
N PRO A 37 -1.27 10.71 -1.94
CA PRO A 37 -0.72 9.36 -2.01
C PRO A 37 -1.53 8.46 -2.97
N GLY A 38 -2.83 8.69 -3.11
CA GLY A 38 -3.69 7.99 -4.08
C GLY A 38 -3.25 8.21 -5.54
N VAL A 39 -3.04 9.47 -5.95
CA VAL A 39 -2.58 9.81 -7.31
C VAL A 39 -1.16 9.31 -7.54
N ILE A 40 -0.26 9.45 -6.55
CA ILE A 40 1.09 8.89 -6.66
C ILE A 40 1.04 7.37 -6.83
N SER A 41 0.19 6.69 -6.07
CA SER A 41 -0.01 5.24 -6.23
C SER A 41 -0.55 4.89 -7.62
N LEU A 42 -1.49 5.67 -8.15
CA LEU A 42 -2.02 5.43 -9.50
C LEU A 42 -0.93 5.56 -10.57
N LEU A 43 -0.13 6.62 -10.51
CA LEU A 43 0.99 6.84 -11.43
C LEU A 43 2.04 5.74 -11.31
N LEU A 44 2.39 5.35 -10.08
CA LEU A 44 3.32 4.25 -9.83
C LEU A 44 2.79 2.93 -10.39
N GLY A 45 1.50 2.64 -10.19
CA GLY A 45 0.84 1.47 -10.75
C GLY A 45 0.95 1.46 -12.27
N ILE A 46 0.58 2.55 -12.94
CA ILE A 46 0.71 2.69 -14.39
C ILE A 46 2.16 2.46 -14.84
N ALA A 47 3.14 3.03 -14.14
CA ALA A 47 4.55 2.85 -14.46
C ALA A 47 5.02 1.40 -14.32
N ILE A 48 4.62 0.72 -13.25
CA ILE A 48 4.96 -0.70 -13.00
C ILE A 48 4.28 -1.60 -14.03
N PHE A 49 2.99 -1.41 -14.32
CA PHE A 49 2.28 -2.23 -15.31
C PHE A 49 2.81 -2.00 -16.72
N SER A 50 3.11 -0.75 -17.09
CA SER A 50 3.70 -0.43 -18.40
C SER A 50 5.11 -1.00 -18.52
N GLY A 51 5.93 -0.89 -17.47
CA GLY A 51 7.26 -1.49 -17.41
C GLY A 51 7.22 -3.02 -17.46
N ALA A 52 6.30 -3.65 -16.74
CA ALA A 52 6.09 -5.09 -16.78
C ALA A 52 5.72 -5.57 -18.18
N TRP A 53 4.85 -4.84 -18.88
CA TRP A 53 4.46 -5.18 -20.25
C TRP A 53 5.63 -5.05 -21.24
N ALA A 54 6.45 -4.00 -21.12
CA ALA A 54 7.63 -3.80 -21.97
C ALA A 54 8.76 -4.81 -21.73
N VAL A 55 8.89 -5.33 -20.51
CA VAL A 55 10.01 -6.20 -20.10
C VAL A 55 9.63 -7.69 -20.13
N SER A 56 8.34 -8.02 -20.13
CA SER A 56 7.83 -9.41 -20.11
C SER A 56 8.39 -10.25 -21.25
N ASP A 57 8.42 -9.73 -22.48
CA ASP A 57 8.90 -10.48 -23.66
C ASP A 57 10.42 -10.73 -23.61
N ASN A 58 11.19 -9.77 -23.09
CA ASN A 58 12.64 -9.89 -22.92
C ASN A 58 13.02 -10.89 -21.83
N ILE A 59 12.28 -10.91 -20.72
CA ILE A 59 12.51 -11.87 -19.64
C ILE A 59 12.15 -13.29 -20.05
N GLY A 60 11.06 -13.46 -20.81
CA GLY A 60 10.67 -14.75 -21.38
C GLY A 60 11.74 -15.32 -22.30
N GLY A 61 12.28 -14.50 -23.21
CA GLY A 61 13.40 -14.88 -24.08
C GLY A 61 14.68 -15.23 -23.31
N TRP A 62 15.01 -14.47 -22.26
CA TRP A 62 16.15 -14.75 -21.39
C TRP A 62 16.00 -16.07 -20.63
N LEU A 63 14.80 -16.38 -20.10
CA LEU A 63 14.53 -17.68 -19.45
C LEU A 63 14.71 -18.86 -20.41
N VAL A 64 14.24 -18.74 -21.67
CA VAL A 64 14.37 -19.78 -22.68
C VAL A 64 15.83 -20.01 -23.08
N SER A 65 16.65 -18.96 -23.14
CA SER A 65 18.07 -19.07 -23.48
C SER A 65 18.90 -19.88 -22.47
N PHE A 66 18.43 -20.01 -21.24
CA PHE A 66 19.08 -20.80 -20.19
C PHE A 66 18.74 -22.31 -20.27
N TYR A 67 17.82 -22.71 -21.16
CA TYR A 67 17.34 -24.09 -21.26
C TYR A 67 18.02 -24.85 -22.42
N PRO A 68 18.85 -25.87 -22.15
CA PRO A 68 19.71 -26.51 -23.15
C PRO A 68 19.03 -27.60 -24.01
N PHE A 69 17.73 -27.89 -23.82
CA PHE A 69 17.07 -29.03 -24.48
C PHE A 69 16.19 -28.61 -25.67
N GLU A 70 16.64 -28.90 -26.90
CA GLU A 70 16.00 -28.47 -28.15
C GLU A 70 14.64 -29.17 -28.44
N ARG A 71 14.41 -30.38 -27.90
CA ARG A 71 13.27 -31.23 -28.28
C ARG A 71 11.89 -30.79 -27.74
N GLY A 72 11.83 -29.86 -26.79
CA GLY A 72 10.58 -29.35 -26.20
C GLY A 72 10.45 -27.82 -26.22
N SER A 73 11.35 -27.15 -26.95
CA SER A 73 11.57 -25.69 -26.92
C SER A 73 10.31 -24.85 -27.16
N VAL A 74 9.39 -25.31 -28.02
CA VAL A 74 8.16 -24.57 -28.35
C VAL A 74 7.14 -24.58 -27.20
N TRP A 75 6.93 -25.74 -26.56
CA TRP A 75 5.96 -25.87 -25.46
C TRP A 75 6.52 -25.25 -24.17
N ILE A 76 7.82 -25.48 -23.90
CA ILE A 76 8.54 -24.89 -22.77
C ILE A 76 8.67 -23.38 -22.93
N GLY A 77 8.86 -22.86 -24.14
CA GLY A 77 8.89 -21.41 -24.39
C GLY A 77 7.56 -20.71 -24.06
N LYS A 78 6.42 -21.33 -24.42
CA LYS A 78 5.10 -20.79 -24.05
C LYS A 78 4.88 -20.77 -22.53
N VAL A 79 5.25 -21.85 -21.84
CA VAL A 79 5.16 -21.94 -20.39
C VAL A 79 6.09 -20.93 -19.73
N ALA A 80 7.35 -20.85 -20.17
CA ALA A 80 8.34 -19.91 -19.64
C ALA A 80 7.92 -18.46 -19.83
N ASN A 81 7.31 -18.09 -20.96
CA ASN A 81 6.78 -16.74 -21.16
C ASN A 81 5.63 -16.41 -20.19
N VAL A 82 4.69 -17.34 -19.98
CA VAL A 82 3.59 -17.14 -19.03
C VAL A 82 4.10 -17.02 -17.60
N PHE A 83 5.01 -17.91 -17.18
CA PHE A 83 5.62 -17.86 -15.85
C PHE A 83 6.54 -16.65 -15.67
N GLY A 84 7.26 -16.22 -16.70
CA GLY A 84 8.07 -15.02 -16.71
C GLY A 84 7.21 -13.77 -16.52
N GLY A 85 6.13 -13.64 -17.30
CA GLY A 85 5.14 -12.56 -17.14
C GLY A 85 4.50 -12.57 -15.74
N LEU A 86 4.15 -13.75 -15.22
CA LEU A 86 3.59 -13.89 -13.88
C LEU A 86 4.59 -13.49 -12.79
N LEU A 87 5.85 -13.91 -12.87
CA LEU A 87 6.91 -13.53 -11.93
C LEU A 87 7.14 -12.03 -11.93
N VAL A 88 7.22 -11.40 -13.10
CA VAL A 88 7.35 -9.95 -13.26
C VAL A 88 6.14 -9.24 -12.67
N GLY A 89 4.94 -9.72 -12.95
CA GLY A 89 3.70 -9.17 -12.42
C GLY A 89 3.61 -9.24 -10.90
N VAL A 90 3.89 -10.41 -10.31
CA VAL A 90 3.89 -10.60 -8.85
C VAL A 90 4.96 -9.73 -8.18
N THR A 91 6.18 -9.71 -8.73
CA THR A 91 7.27 -8.89 -8.20
C THR A 91 6.92 -7.40 -8.29
N GLY A 92 6.39 -6.95 -9.42
CA GLY A 92 5.90 -5.59 -9.61
C GLY A 92 4.80 -5.22 -8.62
N LEU A 93 3.84 -6.13 -8.37
CA LEU A 93 2.75 -5.92 -7.43
C LEU A 93 3.24 -5.86 -5.97
N LEU A 94 4.24 -6.68 -5.60
CA LEU A 94 4.87 -6.61 -4.29
C LEU A 94 5.60 -5.27 -4.11
N LEU A 95 6.41 -4.85 -5.09
CA LEU A 95 7.08 -3.55 -5.06
C LEU A 95 6.08 -2.40 -4.95
N PHE A 96 5.02 -2.45 -5.76
CA PHE A 96 3.92 -1.49 -5.69
C PHE A 96 3.35 -1.38 -4.27
N LYS A 97 2.98 -2.52 -3.66
CA LYS A 97 2.44 -2.55 -2.29
C LYS A 97 3.38 -1.88 -1.29
N TYR A 98 4.67 -2.22 -1.30
CA TYR A 98 5.63 -1.68 -0.34
C TYR A 98 5.91 -0.19 -0.55
N ILE A 99 6.06 0.25 -1.80
CA ILE A 99 6.29 1.67 -2.11
C ILE A 99 5.08 2.51 -1.69
N VAL A 100 3.86 2.05 -2.02
CA VAL A 100 2.63 2.74 -1.61
C VAL A 100 2.53 2.82 -0.08
N MET A 101 2.92 1.77 0.65
CA MET A 101 2.92 1.77 2.11
C MET A 101 3.91 2.80 2.70
N ILE A 102 5.11 2.88 2.15
CA ILE A 102 6.13 3.85 2.57
C ILE A 102 5.63 5.29 2.32
N ILE A 103 5.00 5.52 1.16
CA ILE A 103 4.47 6.84 0.80
C ILE A 103 3.24 7.19 1.62
N ALA A 104 2.30 6.27 1.84
CA ALA A 104 1.05 6.56 2.54
C ALA A 104 1.25 6.80 4.05
N SER A 105 2.24 6.15 4.66
CA SER A 105 2.56 6.27 6.10
C SER A 105 2.68 7.72 6.60
N PRO A 106 3.55 8.59 6.02
CA PRO A 106 3.65 9.99 6.46
C PRO A 106 2.35 10.78 6.26
N PHE A 107 1.61 10.56 5.17
CA PHE A 107 0.34 11.25 4.93
C PHE A 107 -0.72 10.89 5.96
N MET A 108 -0.77 9.62 6.39
CA MET A 108 -1.68 9.19 7.44
C MET A 108 -1.33 9.81 8.79
N SER A 109 -0.04 9.98 9.09
CA SER A 109 0.41 10.70 10.28
C SER A 109 -0.06 12.16 10.27
N PHE A 110 0.16 12.88 9.16
CA PHE A 110 -0.31 14.27 9.01
C PHE A 110 -1.83 14.40 9.03
N LEU A 111 -2.55 13.42 8.47
CA LEU A 111 -4.00 13.35 8.52
C LEU A 111 -4.50 13.21 9.97
N SER A 112 -3.92 12.31 10.75
CA SER A 112 -4.27 12.11 12.16
C SER A 112 -4.05 13.39 12.97
N GLU A 113 -2.88 14.02 12.81
CA GLU A 113 -2.55 15.26 13.51
C GLU A 113 -3.55 16.39 13.16
N SER A 114 -3.94 16.49 11.89
CA SER A 114 -4.92 17.49 11.44
C SER A 114 -6.31 17.25 12.00
N ILE A 115 -6.73 15.99 12.15
CA ILE A 115 -8.02 15.64 12.78
C ILE A 115 -7.96 15.92 14.28
N GLU A 116 -6.89 15.51 14.96
CA GLU A 116 -6.71 15.70 16.39
C GLU A 116 -6.70 17.17 16.80
N LYS A 117 -5.93 18.00 16.10
CA LYS A 117 -5.90 19.46 16.33
C LYS A 117 -7.29 20.08 16.21
N LYS A 118 -8.09 19.64 15.24
CA LYS A 118 -9.44 20.18 14.98
C LYS A 118 -10.51 19.62 15.93
N LYS A 119 -10.30 18.43 16.51
CA LYS A 119 -11.27 17.76 17.38
C LYS A 119 -11.04 18.03 18.87
N TYR A 120 -9.79 18.16 19.29
CA TYR A 120 -9.40 18.27 20.70
C TYR A 120 -8.77 19.60 21.09
N GLY A 121 -8.40 20.46 20.12
CA GLY A 121 -7.91 21.81 20.41
C GLY A 121 -6.63 21.82 21.26
N SER A 122 -5.47 21.59 20.63
CA SER A 122 -4.12 21.85 21.15
C SER A 122 -3.81 21.42 22.60
N GLU A 123 -3.77 20.11 22.87
CA GLU A 123 -2.95 19.53 23.95
C GLU A 123 -2.24 18.22 23.54
N ALA A 124 -2.25 17.86 22.26
CA ALA A 124 -1.38 16.79 21.78
C ALA A 124 0.00 17.41 21.47
N PRO A 125 1.10 16.94 22.10
CA PRO A 125 2.43 17.39 21.72
C PRO A 125 2.62 17.07 20.24
N SER A 126 2.93 18.08 19.43
CA SER A 126 3.27 17.87 18.01
C SER A 126 4.39 16.83 17.96
N PRO A 127 4.17 15.64 17.37
CA PRO A 127 5.18 14.60 17.37
C PRO A 127 6.27 15.03 16.40
N ASN A 128 7.29 15.69 16.93
CA ASN A 128 8.50 16.04 16.19
C ASN A 128 9.10 14.72 15.69
N LEU A 129 9.53 14.67 14.43
CA LEU A 129 10.19 13.51 13.84
C LEU A 129 11.35 13.01 14.71
N GLN A 130 12.03 13.94 15.40
CA GLN A 130 13.09 13.63 16.38
C GLN A 130 12.57 12.84 17.59
N MET A 131 11.38 13.18 18.10
CA MET A 131 10.75 12.48 19.23
C MET A 131 10.33 11.07 18.83
N ILE A 132 9.69 10.92 17.66
CA ILE A 132 9.30 9.60 17.11
C ILE A 132 10.52 8.69 16.94
N ILE A 133 11.62 9.20 16.38
CA ILE A 133 12.87 8.45 16.24
C ILE A 133 13.47 8.10 17.61
N SER A 134 13.42 9.02 18.57
CA SER A 134 13.96 8.79 19.91
C SER A 134 13.19 7.71 20.68
N ASP A 135 11.87 7.68 20.56
CA ASP A 135 11.03 6.68 21.22
C ASP A 135 11.16 5.30 20.56
N PHE A 136 11.40 5.26 19.24
CA PHE A 136 11.70 4.03 18.52
C PHE A 136 13.02 3.40 18.98
N VAL A 137 14.08 4.21 19.13
CA VAL A 137 15.38 3.76 19.65
C VAL A 137 15.29 3.34 21.12
N ARG A 138 14.48 4.03 21.92
CA ARG A 138 14.21 3.65 23.32
C ARG A 138 13.49 2.31 23.44
N GLY A 139 12.56 2.00 22.52
CA GLY A 139 11.83 0.72 22.52
C GLY A 139 12.68 -0.48 22.07
N LEU A 140 13.85 -0.24 21.47
CA LEU A 140 14.80 -1.27 21.04
C LEU A 140 15.90 -1.56 22.07
N ARG A 141 16.01 -0.75 23.12
CA ARG A 141 16.99 -0.90 24.21
C ARG A 141 16.33 -1.53 25.43
#